data_AF-A0A1M3GA80-F1
#
_entry.id   AF-A0A1M3GA80-F1
#
_cell.length_a   1.000
_cell.length_b   1.000
_cell.length_c   1.000
_cell.angle_alpha   90.00
_cell.angle_beta   90.00
_cell.angle_gamma   90.00
#
_symmetry.space_group_name_H-M   'P 1'
#
loop_
_entity.id
_entity.type
_entity.pdbx_description
1 polymer ?
#
loop_
_entity_poly.entity_id
_entity_poly.type
_entity_poly.pdbx_seq_one_letter_code
_entity_poly.pdbx_strand_id
1 'polypeptide(L)'
;MQKLDLQKHRQQLIFSLHQNQISMEENQSILGMEVEPQGRANLTEVARWGKFLAIVGYVFMGIFVLMLAFAWNNIMTAFTGSYPDPYSSSLVSASSGFFLLIIVLFLGVFFTLLFFLLRGATRIKTGLRDNDQALFNSGLANLRNYFIMFGILSILRVLFSLMALF
;
A
#
# COMPACT_ATOMS: atom_id res chain seq x y z
N MET A 1 69.48 -12.87 -10.38
CA MET A 1 68.55 -12.32 -9.38
C MET A 1 67.38 -11.57 -10.03
N GLN A 2 67.62 -10.65 -10.97
CA GLN A 2 66.57 -9.86 -11.65
C GLN A 2 65.41 -10.64 -12.31
N LYS A 3 65.64 -11.84 -12.85
CA LYS A 3 64.56 -12.67 -13.44
C LYS A 3 63.61 -13.28 -12.39
N LEU A 4 64.08 -13.48 -11.16
CA LEU A 4 63.30 -14.06 -10.07
C LEU A 4 62.28 -13.05 -9.52
N ASP A 5 62.70 -11.78 -9.39
CA ASP A 5 61.84 -10.70 -8.93
C ASP A 5 60.72 -10.39 -9.94
N LEU A 6 61.04 -10.49 -11.24
CA LEU A 6 60.09 -10.23 -12.32
C LEU A 6 59.00 -11.32 -12.41
N GLN A 7 59.34 -12.56 -12.07
CA GLN A 7 58.36 -13.65 -11.95
C GLN A 7 57.43 -13.46 -10.75
N LYS A 8 57.99 -13.07 -9.60
CA LYS A 8 57.22 -12.81 -8.38
C LYS A 8 56.23 -11.66 -8.57
N HIS A 9 56.64 -10.60 -9.26
CA HIS A 9 55.78 -9.46 -9.55
C HIS A 9 54.63 -9.82 -10.50
N ARG A 10 54.87 -10.66 -11.53
CA ARG A 10 53.82 -11.15 -12.43
C ARG A 10 52.78 -11.99 -11.71
N GLN A 11 53.21 -12.86 -10.80
CA GLN A 11 52.30 -13.68 -9.99
C GLN A 11 51.42 -12.82 -9.07
N GLN A 12 51.99 -11.77 -8.48
CA GLN A 12 51.23 -10.82 -7.66
C GLN A 12 50.20 -10.03 -8.47
N LEU A 13 50.54 -9.63 -9.70
CA LEU A 13 49.60 -8.96 -10.61
C LEU A 13 48.46 -9.89 -11.03
N ILE A 14 48.73 -11.15 -11.36
CA ILE A 14 47.68 -12.11 -11.72
C ILE A 14 46.77 -12.36 -10.52
N PHE A 15 47.34 -12.52 -9.33
CA PHE A 15 46.59 -12.71 -8.09
C PHE A 15 45.71 -11.50 -7.75
N SER A 16 46.23 -10.28 -7.87
CA SER A 16 45.45 -9.06 -7.59
C SER A 16 44.37 -8.80 -8.64
N LEU A 17 44.63 -9.13 -9.92
CA LEU A 17 43.62 -9.07 -10.98
C LEU A 17 42.49 -10.07 -10.73
N HIS A 18 42.81 -11.29 -10.32
CA HIS A 18 41.80 -12.31 -10.00
C HIS A 18 40.99 -11.93 -8.76
N GLN A 19 41.65 -11.44 -7.71
CA GLN A 19 40.97 -10.94 -6.51
C GLN A 19 40.04 -9.75 -6.83
N ASN A 20 40.49 -8.84 -7.69
CA ASN A 20 39.69 -7.70 -8.12
C ASN A 20 38.47 -8.15 -8.94
N GLN A 21 38.65 -9.14 -9.84
CA GLN A 21 37.54 -9.77 -10.58
C GLN A 21 36.52 -10.42 -9.64
N ILE A 22 36.97 -11.21 -8.65
CA ILE A 22 36.08 -11.82 -7.65
C ILE A 22 35.33 -10.73 -6.86
N SER A 23 36.01 -9.65 -6.46
CA SER A 23 35.35 -8.56 -5.73
C SER A 23 34.37 -7.75 -6.58
N MET A 24 34.57 -7.67 -7.89
CA MET A 24 33.60 -7.08 -8.83
C MET A 24 32.40 -8.00 -9.05
N GLU A 25 32.63 -9.30 -9.18
CA GLU A 25 31.59 -10.32 -9.40
C GLU A 25 30.75 -10.55 -8.13
N GLU A 26 31.36 -10.58 -6.95
CA GLU A 26 30.68 -10.68 -5.65
C GLU A 26 29.87 -9.42 -5.33
N ASN A 27 30.41 -8.22 -5.59
CA ASN A 27 29.66 -6.98 -5.42
C ASN A 27 28.49 -6.89 -6.42
N GLN A 28 28.68 -7.36 -7.65
CA GLN A 28 27.58 -7.52 -8.61
C GLN A 28 26.60 -8.64 -8.24
N SER A 29 26.98 -9.67 -7.49
CA SER A 29 26.08 -10.75 -7.06
C SER A 29 25.30 -10.37 -5.78
N ILE A 30 25.89 -9.59 -4.88
CA ILE A 30 25.24 -9.08 -3.66
C ILE A 30 24.33 -7.88 -3.95
N LEU A 31 24.72 -6.99 -4.88
CA LEU A 31 23.84 -5.96 -5.44
C LEU A 31 22.99 -6.50 -6.60
N GLY A 32 23.30 -7.71 -7.08
CA GLY A 32 22.58 -8.47 -8.09
C GLY A 32 21.69 -9.55 -7.49
N MET A 33 20.92 -9.17 -6.48
CA MET A 33 19.49 -9.43 -6.66
C MET A 33 19.02 -8.55 -7.83
N GLU A 34 19.45 -8.86 -9.06
CA GLU A 34 18.53 -8.81 -10.19
C GLU A 34 17.31 -9.52 -9.62
N VAL A 35 16.24 -8.78 -9.38
CA VAL A 35 14.98 -9.39 -9.03
C VAL A 35 14.83 -10.51 -10.04
N GLU A 36 14.98 -11.76 -9.57
CA GLU A 36 15.04 -12.92 -10.44
C GLU A 36 13.89 -12.77 -11.44
N PRO A 37 14.03 -13.11 -12.73
CA PRO A 37 12.96 -12.89 -13.71
C PRO A 37 11.57 -13.29 -13.18
N GLN A 38 11.55 -14.32 -12.32
CA GLN A 38 10.42 -14.77 -11.53
C GLN A 38 9.88 -13.77 -10.48
N GLY A 39 10.73 -13.13 -9.68
CA GLY A 39 10.33 -12.06 -8.75
C GLY A 39 9.73 -10.84 -9.46
N ARG A 40 10.26 -10.45 -10.63
CA ARG A 40 9.71 -9.33 -11.42
C ARG A 40 8.33 -9.68 -11.96
N ALA A 41 8.17 -10.91 -12.46
CA ALA A 41 6.89 -11.41 -12.93
C ALA A 41 5.84 -11.42 -11.79
N ASN A 42 6.20 -11.94 -10.62
CA ASN A 42 5.32 -11.98 -9.45
C ASN A 42 4.90 -10.58 -8.98
N LEU A 43 5.84 -9.64 -8.87
CA LEU A 43 5.54 -8.27 -8.47
C LEU A 43 4.67 -7.55 -9.51
N THR A 44 4.88 -7.83 -10.80
CA THR A 44 4.03 -7.30 -11.88
C THR A 44 2.60 -7.83 -11.76
N GLU A 45 2.46 -9.12 -11.45
CA GLU A 45 1.16 -9.77 -11.27
C GLU A 45 0.43 -9.23 -10.03
N VAL A 46 1.12 -9.12 -8.89
CA VAL A 46 0.60 -8.50 -7.67
C VAL A 46 0.19 -7.06 -7.93
N ALA A 47 1.00 -6.29 -8.66
CA ALA A 47 0.66 -4.93 -9.05
C ALA A 47 -0.57 -4.88 -9.98
N ARG A 48 -0.74 -5.85 -10.88
CA ARG A 48 -1.94 -5.94 -11.73
C ARG A 48 -3.19 -6.16 -10.89
N TRP A 49 -3.16 -7.13 -9.96
CA TRP A 49 -4.27 -7.39 -9.05
C TRP A 49 -4.56 -6.23 -8.10
N GLY A 50 -3.51 -5.58 -7.59
CA GLY A 50 -3.65 -4.38 -6.75
C GLY A 50 -4.37 -3.25 -7.46
N LYS A 51 -4.06 -2.98 -8.74
CA LYS A 51 -4.78 -1.98 -9.54
C LYS A 51 -6.24 -2.38 -9.77
N PHE A 52 -6.48 -3.64 -10.09
CA PHE A 52 -7.84 -4.16 -10.27
C PHE A 52 -8.68 -3.98 -9.01
N LEU A 53 -8.17 -4.40 -7.85
CA LEU A 53 -8.84 -4.26 -6.55
C LEU A 53 -9.10 -2.80 -6.19
N ALA A 54 -8.16 -1.89 -6.47
CA ALA A 54 -8.36 -0.47 -6.22
C ALA A 54 -9.51 0.12 -7.06
N ILE A 55 -9.58 -0.22 -8.36
CA ILE A 55 -10.66 0.23 -9.25
C ILE A 55 -12.01 -0.32 -8.78
N VAL A 56 -12.07 -1.63 -8.50
CA VAL A 56 -13.28 -2.28 -7.98
C VAL A 56 -13.71 -1.64 -6.66
N GLY A 57 -12.78 -1.35 -5.76
CA GLY A 57 -13.04 -0.64 -4.51
C GLY A 57 -13.63 0.75 -4.73
N TYR A 58 -13.12 1.52 -5.69
CA TYR A 58 -13.68 2.83 -6.04
C TYR A 58 -15.09 2.73 -6.61
N VAL A 59 -15.38 1.71 -7.43
CA VAL A 59 -16.73 1.45 -7.96
C VAL A 59 -17.70 1.15 -6.82
N PHE A 60 -17.34 0.23 -5.92
CA PHE A 60 -18.17 -0.07 -4.74
C PHE A 60 -18.37 1.13 -3.84
N MET A 61 -17.33 1.95 -3.64
CA MET A 61 -17.43 3.19 -2.89
C MET A 61 -18.41 4.17 -3.55
N GLY A 62 -18.36 4.32 -4.88
CA GLY A 62 -19.31 5.15 -5.63
C GLY A 62 -20.75 4.66 -5.50
N ILE A 63 -20.98 3.36 -5.65
CA ILE A 63 -22.31 2.74 -5.46
C ILE A 63 -22.80 2.96 -4.02
N PHE A 64 -21.94 2.81 -3.02
CA PHE A 64 -22.27 3.02 -1.62
C PHE A 64 -22.69 4.47 -1.36
N VAL A 65 -21.99 5.46 -1.91
CA VAL A 65 -22.38 6.88 -1.80
C VAL A 65 -23.74 7.14 -2.45
N LEU A 66 -24.00 6.55 -3.62
CA LEU A 66 -25.32 6.66 -4.27
C LEU A 66 -26.42 6.03 -3.41
N MET A 67 -26.19 4.83 -2.86
CA MET A 67 -27.12 4.18 -1.94
C MET A 67 -27.41 5.06 -0.72
N LEU A 68 -26.39 5.65 -0.11
CA LEU A 68 -26.57 6.58 1.01
C LEU A 68 -27.41 7.80 0.62
N ALA A 69 -27.20 8.37 -0.56
CA ALA A 69 -27.96 9.53 -1.02
C ALA A 69 -29.45 9.20 -1.21
N PHE A 70 -29.78 8.06 -1.82
CA PHE A 70 -31.17 7.64 -2.03
C PHE A 70 -31.84 7.14 -0.74
N ALA A 71 -31.10 6.45 0.14
CA ALA A 71 -31.62 5.90 1.38
C ALA A 71 -31.56 6.87 2.56
N TRP A 72 -31.02 8.08 2.39
CA TRP A 72 -30.72 9.01 3.48
C TRP A 72 -31.91 9.23 4.43
N ASN A 73 -33.08 9.53 3.87
CA ASN A 73 -34.30 9.80 4.65
C ASN A 73 -34.76 8.58 5.46
N ASN A 74 -34.63 7.37 4.91
CA ASN A 74 -34.98 6.11 5.60
C ASN A 74 -33.98 5.79 6.72
N ILE A 75 -32.69 6.06 6.49
CA ILE A 75 -31.64 5.88 7.50
C ILE A 75 -31.90 6.85 8.66
N MET A 76 -32.13 8.13 8.38
CA MET A 76 -32.38 9.13 9.43
C MET A 76 -33.63 8.82 10.24
N THR A 77 -34.73 8.40 9.60
CA THR A 77 -35.95 8.02 10.32
C THR A 77 -35.77 6.78 11.20
N ALA A 78 -34.97 5.79 10.77
CA ALA A 78 -34.61 4.65 11.61
C ALA A 78 -33.74 5.03 12.82
N PHE A 79 -32.87 6.03 12.68
CA PHE A 79 -32.04 6.54 13.78
C PHE A 79 -32.83 7.40 14.78
N THR A 80 -33.88 8.11 14.33
CA THR A 80 -34.67 9.02 15.18
C THR A 80 -35.93 8.38 15.78
N GLY A 81 -36.46 7.32 15.17
CA GLY A 81 -37.67 6.62 15.61
C GLY A 81 -37.59 5.93 16.98
N SER A 82 -36.39 5.89 17.60
CA SER A 82 -36.16 5.25 18.90
C SER A 82 -36.38 6.18 20.11
N TYR A 83 -36.64 7.49 19.93
CA TYR A 83 -36.84 8.43 21.04
C TYR A 83 -38.03 9.39 20.79
N PRO A 84 -39.24 9.07 21.28
CA PRO A 84 -40.41 9.93 21.16
C PRO A 84 -40.44 10.95 22.32
N ASP A 85 -39.61 11.99 22.25
CA ASP A 85 -39.68 13.10 23.20
C ASP A 85 -39.70 14.46 22.46
N PRO A 86 -40.63 15.38 22.73
CA PRO A 86 -40.66 16.72 22.12
C PRO A 86 -39.38 17.56 22.30
N TYR A 87 -38.57 17.29 23.32
CA TYR A 87 -37.24 17.91 23.50
C TYR A 87 -36.16 17.34 22.57
N SER A 88 -36.47 16.25 21.84
CA SER A 88 -35.53 15.55 20.96
C SER A 88 -35.24 16.28 19.65
N SER A 89 -36.07 17.24 19.21
CA SER A 89 -35.92 17.88 17.90
C SER A 89 -34.55 18.57 17.69
N SER A 90 -33.99 19.17 18.76
CA SER A 90 -32.65 19.78 18.74
C SER A 90 -31.51 18.76 18.91
N LEU A 91 -31.74 17.67 19.64
CA LEU A 91 -30.80 16.55 19.78
C LEU A 91 -30.73 15.66 18.52
N VAL A 92 -31.83 15.56 17.78
CA VAL A 92 -31.97 14.84 16.51
C VAL A 92 -31.23 15.58 15.38
N SER A 93 -31.29 16.90 15.34
CA SER A 93 -30.51 17.69 14.37
C SER A 93 -29.01 17.65 14.67
N ALA A 94 -28.61 17.68 15.95
CA ALA A 94 -27.21 17.55 16.35
C ALA A 94 -26.63 16.14 16.08
N SER A 95 -27.41 15.09 16.34
CA SER A 95 -27.00 13.69 16.11
C SER A 95 -26.91 13.32 14.63
N SER A 96 -27.80 13.85 13.78
CA SER A 96 -27.72 13.65 12.32
C SER A 96 -26.48 14.31 11.71
N GLY A 97 -26.12 15.51 12.15
CA GLY A 97 -24.88 16.18 11.72
C GLY A 97 -23.61 15.43 12.15
N PHE A 98 -23.58 14.92 13.38
CA PHE A 98 -22.48 14.10 13.88
C PHE A 98 -22.34 12.78 13.11
N PHE A 99 -23.45 12.12 12.81
CA PHE A 99 -23.48 10.87 12.03
C PHE A 99 -22.97 11.08 10.59
N LEU A 100 -23.38 12.17 9.94
CA LEU A 100 -22.83 12.58 8.64
C LEU A 100 -21.32 12.76 8.68
N LEU A 101 -20.81 13.44 9.71
CA LEU A 101 -19.38 13.67 9.88
C LEU A 101 -18.59 12.36 10.00
N ILE A 102 -19.11 11.38 10.74
CA ILE A 102 -18.50 10.04 10.85
C ILE A 102 -18.47 9.34 9.49
N ILE A 103 -19.58 9.36 8.74
CA ILE A 103 -19.64 8.73 7.41
C ILE A 103 -18.62 9.37 6.47
N VAL A 104 -18.54 10.70 6.43
CA VAL A 104 -17.60 11.43 5.56
C VAL A 104 -16.16 11.10 5.94
N LEU A 105 -15.84 11.07 7.23
CA LEU A 105 -14.51 10.68 7.70
C LEU A 105 -14.16 9.24 7.29
N PHE A 106 -15.11 8.31 7.46
CA PHE A 106 -14.94 6.93 7.05
C PHE A 106 -14.68 6.82 5.53
N LEU A 107 -15.50 7.49 4.71
CA LEU A 107 -15.32 7.54 3.27
C LEU A 107 -13.96 8.13 2.88
N GLY A 108 -13.53 9.22 3.52
CA GLY A 108 -12.22 9.84 3.28
C GLY A 108 -11.06 8.90 3.57
N VAL A 109 -11.13 8.16 4.68
CA VAL A 109 -10.11 7.16 5.05
C VAL A 109 -10.05 6.03 4.01
N PHE A 110 -11.19 5.44 3.65
CA PHE A 110 -11.25 4.37 2.64
C PHE A 110 -10.81 4.83 1.26
N PHE A 111 -11.19 6.04 0.85
CA PHE A 111 -10.71 6.66 -0.38
C PHE A 111 -9.19 6.77 -0.40
N THR A 112 -8.60 7.18 0.72
CA THR A 112 -7.15 7.32 0.88
C THR A 112 -6.44 5.96 0.80
N LEU A 113 -7.06 4.89 1.34
CA LEU A 113 -6.52 3.53 1.20
C LEU A 113 -6.45 3.11 -0.26
N LEU A 114 -7.58 3.24 -0.97
CA LEU A 114 -7.67 2.89 -2.39
C LEU A 114 -6.70 3.72 -3.25
N PHE A 115 -6.49 4.98 -2.87
CA PHE A 115 -5.53 5.86 -3.53
C PHE A 115 -4.10 5.33 -3.41
N PHE A 116 -3.65 4.97 -2.20
CA PHE A 116 -2.31 4.40 -2.01
C PHE A 116 -2.14 3.07 -2.72
N LEU A 117 -3.17 2.22 -2.71
CA LEU A 117 -3.15 0.93 -3.42
C LEU A 117 -3.02 1.14 -4.93
N LEU A 118 -3.85 2.01 -5.52
CA LEU A 118 -3.81 2.31 -6.96
C LEU A 118 -2.48 2.93 -7.38
N ARG A 119 -1.98 3.90 -6.61
CA ARG A 119 -0.73 4.61 -6.88
C ARG A 119 0.47 3.68 -6.73
N GLY A 120 0.52 2.88 -5.66
CA GLY A 120 1.58 1.90 -5.43
C GLY A 120 1.64 0.85 -6.53
N ALA A 121 0.50 0.23 -6.82
CA ALA A 121 0.40 -0.80 -7.83
C ALA A 121 0.71 -0.27 -9.26
N THR A 122 0.32 0.96 -9.58
CA THR A 122 0.69 1.61 -10.85
C THR A 122 2.20 1.84 -10.96
N ARG A 123 2.81 2.41 -9.91
CA ARG A 123 4.23 2.75 -9.93
C ARG A 123 5.14 1.53 -9.90
N ILE A 124 4.77 0.48 -9.17
CA ILE A 124 5.50 -0.80 -9.18
C ILE A 124 5.50 -1.36 -10.61
N LYS A 125 4.34 -1.44 -11.26
CA LYS A 125 4.23 -1.96 -12.62
C LYS A 125 5.04 -1.14 -13.63
N THR A 126 4.92 0.19 -13.58
CA THR A 126 5.64 1.08 -14.51
C THR A 126 7.14 1.08 -14.25
N GLY A 127 7.58 1.11 -12.98
CA GLY A 127 9.00 1.08 -12.62
C GLY A 127 9.69 -0.23 -13.03
N LEU A 128 8.99 -1.37 -12.92
CA LEU A 128 9.50 -2.65 -13.43
C LEU A 128 9.59 -2.67 -14.96
N ARG A 129 8.59 -2.13 -15.67
CA ARG A 129 8.58 -2.07 -17.14
C ARG A 129 9.69 -1.17 -17.68
N ASP A 130 9.87 -0.01 -17.06
CA ASP A 130 10.76 1.04 -17.56
C ASP A 130 12.17 0.94 -16.93
N ASN A 131 12.41 -0.09 -16.09
CA ASN A 131 13.62 -0.27 -15.28
C ASN A 131 13.99 0.99 -14.44
N ASP A 132 12.96 1.74 -14.02
CA ASP A 132 13.11 2.92 -13.17
C ASP A 132 13.02 2.52 -11.70
N GLN A 133 14.20 2.42 -11.06
CA GLN A 133 14.34 2.06 -9.66
C GLN A 133 13.70 3.08 -8.72
N ALA A 134 13.74 4.38 -9.05
CA ALA A 134 13.17 5.43 -8.22
C ALA A 134 11.64 5.33 -8.21
N LEU A 135 11.04 5.09 -9.38
CA LEU A 135 9.60 4.89 -9.52
C LEU A 135 9.14 3.62 -8.82
N PHE A 136 9.88 2.52 -8.96
CA PHE A 136 9.62 1.26 -8.27
C PHE A 136 9.64 1.41 -6.74
N ASN A 137 10.70 2.02 -6.19
CA ASN A 137 10.85 2.28 -4.76
C ASN A 137 9.72 3.19 -4.24
N SER A 138 9.34 4.21 -5.00
CA SER A 138 8.19 5.06 -4.67
C SER A 138 6.88 4.26 -4.68
N GLY A 139 6.72 3.31 -5.60
CA GLY A 139 5.57 2.40 -5.63
C GLY A 139 5.49 1.53 -4.38
N LEU A 140 6.60 0.91 -3.99
CA LEU A 140 6.69 0.12 -2.75
C LEU A 140 6.37 0.95 -1.50
N ALA A 141 6.86 2.20 -1.44
CA ALA A 141 6.54 3.10 -0.32
C ALA A 141 5.03 3.38 -0.20
N ASN A 142 4.32 3.57 -1.33
CA ASN A 142 2.86 3.73 -1.31
C ASN A 142 2.15 2.44 -0.86
N LEU A 143 2.62 1.28 -1.32
CA LEU A 143 2.05 -0.01 -0.91
C LEU A 143 2.27 -0.29 0.58
N ARG A 144 3.43 0.08 1.13
CA ARG A 144 3.70 0.05 2.58
C ARG A 144 2.69 0.91 3.34
N ASN A 145 2.45 2.14 2.89
CA ASN A 145 1.50 3.04 3.55
C ASN A 145 0.06 2.48 3.51
N TYR A 146 -0.33 1.83 2.42
CA TYR A 146 -1.60 1.11 2.33
C TYR A 146 -1.72 0.04 3.43
N PHE A 147 -0.72 -0.85 3.58
CA PHE A 147 -0.75 -1.90 4.59
C PHE A 147 -0.71 -1.38 6.03
N ILE A 148 0.06 -0.31 6.30
CA ILE A 148 0.08 0.32 7.62
C ILE A 148 -1.30 0.86 7.97
N MET A 149 -1.93 1.60 7.04
CA MET A 149 -3.24 2.19 7.30
C MET A 149 -4.34 1.12 7.43
N PHE A 150 -4.32 0.09 6.56
CA PHE A 150 -5.25 -1.04 6.66
C PHE A 150 -5.05 -1.83 7.96
N GLY A 151 -3.80 -2.00 8.42
CA GLY A 151 -3.47 -2.64 9.68
C GLY A 151 -4.04 -1.88 10.88
N ILE A 152 -3.89 -0.56 10.92
CA ILE A 152 -4.50 0.29 11.96
C ILE A 152 -6.02 0.14 11.97
N LEU A 153 -6.68 0.20 10.81
CA LEU A 153 -8.14 -0.02 10.71
C LEU A 153 -8.56 -1.41 11.19
N SER A 154 -7.75 -2.43 10.89
CA SER A 154 -8.02 -3.81 11.30
C SER A 154 -7.96 -3.95 12.82
N ILE A 155 -6.95 -3.35 13.47
CA ILE A 155 -6.83 -3.32 14.94
C ILE A 155 -8.04 -2.61 15.55
N LEU A 156 -8.41 -1.43 15.04
CA LEU A 156 -9.59 -0.70 15.53
C LEU A 156 -10.86 -1.55 15.42
N ARG A 157 -11.07 -2.25 14.29
CA ARG A 157 -12.21 -3.16 14.11
C ARG A 157 -12.26 -4.29 15.12
N VAL A 158 -11.11 -4.91 15.43
CA VAL A 158 -11.02 -5.97 16.45
C VAL A 158 -11.35 -5.41 17.83
N LEU A 159 -10.82 -4.25 18.22
CA LEU A 159 -11.09 -3.62 19.51
C LEU A 159 -12.58 -3.32 19.70
N PHE A 160 -13.24 -2.73 18.69
CA PHE A 160 -14.69 -2.49 18.73
C PHE A 160 -15.50 -3.79 18.83
N SER A 161 -15.08 -4.84 18.11
CA SER A 161 -15.76 -6.13 18.17
C SER A 161 -15.64 -6.80 19.54
N LEU A 162 -14.50 -6.63 20.23
CA LEU A 162 -14.31 -7.16 21.59
C LEU A 162 -15.16 -6.39 22.60
N MET A 163 -15.20 -5.06 22.52
CA MET A 163 -16.05 -4.24 23.38
C MET A 163 -17.55 -4.56 23.23
N ALA A 164 -17.98 -5.02 22.04
CA ALA A 164 -19.38 -5.40 21.82
C ALA A 164 -19.75 -6.79 22.37
N LEU A 165 -18.75 -7.61 22.74
CA LEU A 165 -18.95 -8.97 23.26
C LEU A 165 -19.02 -9.04 24.81
N PHE A 166 -18.58 -7.99 25.51
CA PHE A 166 -18.57 -7.88 26.97
C PHE A 166 -19.53 -6.76 27.42
#